data_AF-A0A966TDH2-F1
#
_entry.id   AF-A0A966TDH2-F1
#
_cell.length_a   1.000
_cell.length_b   1.000
_cell.length_c   1.000
_cell.angle_alpha   90.00
_cell.angle_beta   90.00
_cell.angle_gamma   90.00
#
_symmetry.space_group_name_H-M   'P 1'
#
loop_
_entity.id
_entity.type
_entity.pdbx_description
1 polymer ?
#
loop_
_entity_poly.entity_id
_entity_poly.type
_entity_poly.pdbx_seq_one_letter_code
_entity_poly.pdbx_strand_id
1 'polypeptide(L)'
;LRVGGTDVAAGKRSDTMLLIHISKKRDKAAIISIPRDSYALIPEHNNSQGKLIPAAYSKINSAYNWGGAPLLIETLESMSDLRIDHYVELNFVGFVRMVDALGGVEICTKRDINDPKSHLTLPAGTHVLDGVDSLKFVRSRVFDGLGDLGRMKRQQEFAGAMLRKATSAGVLLNPVKMIDFINSALDSVVTDEGLSQGDLLTLGKQLRNLSASNVRTLTIPLQYYNYSKNGVSAAVLWDPVLAPELFERIKNDEALIEEVRPDPSSSPTTINKFKSGTAADNPCSG
;
A
#
# COMPACT_ATOMS: atom_id res chain seq x y z
N LEU A 1 -4.87 18.96 -7.92
CA LEU A 1 -4.83 17.56 -8.39
C LEU A 1 -6.11 17.28 -9.16
N ARG A 2 -6.04 17.33 -10.49
CA ARG A 2 -7.09 16.78 -11.35
C ARG A 2 -6.66 15.36 -11.65
N VAL A 3 -7.25 14.39 -10.95
CA VAL A 3 -7.11 12.98 -11.32
C VAL A 3 -8.09 12.73 -12.46
N GLY A 4 -7.68 11.94 -13.45
CA GLY A 4 -8.46 11.67 -14.67
C GLY A 4 -9.95 11.42 -14.43
N GLY A 5 -10.76 11.75 -15.44
CA GLY A 5 -12.22 11.92 -15.37
C GLY A 5 -13.01 10.88 -14.56
N THR A 6 -14.13 11.34 -14.00
CA THR A 6 -15.06 10.62 -13.10
C THR A 6 -15.77 9.42 -13.72
N ASP A 7 -15.51 9.09 -14.99
CA ASP A 7 -16.28 8.13 -15.78
C ASP A 7 -16.00 6.66 -15.45
N VAL A 8 -15.16 6.37 -14.45
CA VAL A 8 -14.76 5.01 -14.09
C VAL A 8 -15.21 4.56 -12.68
N ALA A 9 -15.98 5.39 -11.97
CA ALA A 9 -16.38 5.11 -10.57
C ALA A 9 -17.52 4.08 -10.41
N ALA A 10 -18.21 3.69 -11.50
CA ALA A 10 -19.30 2.74 -11.42
C ALA A 10 -18.80 1.29 -11.20
N GLY A 11 -18.75 0.85 -9.93
CA GLY A 11 -18.57 -0.56 -9.56
C GLY A 11 -17.17 -0.99 -9.13
N LYS A 12 -16.20 -0.08 -9.04
CA LYS A 12 -14.84 -0.38 -8.57
C LYS A 12 -14.73 -0.19 -7.06
N ARG A 13 -14.58 -1.29 -6.31
CA ARG A 13 -14.17 -1.22 -4.89
C ARG A 13 -12.66 -1.10 -4.82
N SER A 14 -12.14 -0.06 -4.16
CA SER A 14 -10.73 -0.02 -3.76
C SER A 14 -10.51 -1.05 -2.66
N ASP A 15 -10.02 -2.22 -3.05
CA ASP A 15 -9.78 -3.35 -2.15
C ASP A 15 -8.40 -3.29 -1.46
N THR A 16 -7.51 -2.40 -1.91
CA THR A 16 -6.17 -2.18 -1.37
C THR A 16 -5.83 -0.69 -1.41
N MET A 17 -5.50 -0.09 -0.27
CA MET A 17 -5.02 1.30 -0.19
C MET A 17 -3.65 1.30 0.48
N LEU A 18 -2.65 1.84 -0.21
CA LEU A 18 -1.29 2.00 0.29
C LEU A 18 -0.94 3.48 0.24
N LEU A 19 -0.46 4.01 1.35
CA LEU A 19 0.24 5.28 1.40
C LEU A 19 1.73 4.99 1.30
N ILE A 20 2.41 5.61 0.34
CA ILE A 20 3.84 5.46 0.13
C ILE A 20 4.51 6.79 0.45
N HIS A 21 5.36 6.79 1.47
CA HIS A 21 6.26 7.89 1.77
C HIS A 21 7.65 7.57 1.23
N ILE A 22 8.28 8.55 0.59
CA ILE A 22 9.65 8.46 0.12
C ILE A 22 10.42 9.62 0.74
N SER A 23 11.51 9.33 1.43
CA SER A 23 12.29 10.36 2.13
C SER A 23 12.80 11.42 1.16
N LYS A 24 13.02 12.64 1.65
CA LYS A 24 13.55 13.73 0.82
C LYS A 24 14.90 13.37 0.20
N LYS A 25 15.71 12.58 0.91
CA LYS A 25 17.01 12.06 0.46
C LYS A 25 16.90 10.85 -0.48
N ARG A 26 15.71 10.25 -0.64
CA ARG A 26 15.44 9.07 -1.47
C ARG A 26 16.22 7.82 -1.06
N ASP A 27 16.65 7.77 0.19
CA ASP A 27 17.43 6.69 0.79
C ASP A 27 16.58 5.78 1.68
N LYS A 28 15.33 6.17 1.95
CA LYS A 28 14.35 5.45 2.76
C LYS A 28 12.95 5.60 2.15
N ALA A 29 12.11 4.59 2.38
CA ALA A 29 10.68 4.67 2.06
C ALA A 29 9.85 3.96 3.12
N ALA A 30 8.56 4.28 3.18
CA ALA A 30 7.59 3.57 3.99
C ALA A 30 6.35 3.25 3.14
N ILE A 31 5.91 2.00 3.17
CA ILE A 31 4.62 1.56 2.68
C ILE A 31 3.70 1.36 3.87
N ILE A 32 2.68 2.20 3.99
CA ILE A 32 1.66 2.13 5.03
C ILE A 32 0.38 1.59 4.41
N SER A 33 -0.10 0.43 4.86
CA SER A 33 -1.41 -0.05 4.44
C SER A 33 -2.51 0.63 5.24
N ILE A 34 -3.49 1.15 4.48
CA ILE A 34 -4.71 1.73 4.99
C ILE A 34 -5.83 0.71 4.80
N PRO A 35 -6.39 0.14 5.87
CA PRO A 35 -7.53 -0.77 5.76
C PRO A 35 -8.70 -0.07 5.08
N ARG A 36 -9.32 -0.74 4.10
CA ARG A 36 -10.46 -0.18 3.35
C ARG A 36 -11.70 0.08 4.21
N ASP A 37 -11.79 -0.64 5.33
CA ASP A 37 -12.89 -0.54 6.29
C ASP A 37 -12.57 0.51 7.39
N SER A 38 -11.55 1.35 7.20
CA SER A 38 -11.21 2.43 8.15
C SER A 38 -12.40 3.36 8.35
N TYR A 39 -12.77 3.59 9.60
CA TYR A 39 -13.85 4.50 9.99
C TYR A 39 -13.43 5.93 9.71
N ALA A 40 -14.14 6.59 8.79
CA ALA A 40 -13.78 7.89 8.25
C ALA A 40 -14.97 8.84 8.28
N LEU A 41 -14.70 10.12 8.54
CA LEU A 41 -15.62 11.19 8.18
C LEU A 41 -15.34 11.58 6.74
N ILE A 42 -16.24 11.22 5.83
CA ILE A 42 -16.14 11.61 4.42
C ILE A 42 -16.68 13.04 4.32
N PRO A 43 -15.92 13.99 3.74
CA PRO A 43 -16.34 15.38 3.65
C PRO A 43 -17.56 15.55 2.73
N GLU A 44 -18.16 16.72 2.80
CA GLU A 44 -19.22 17.12 1.87
C GLU A 44 -18.68 17.07 0.43
N HIS A 45 -19.46 16.52 -0.48
CA HIS A 45 -19.04 16.32 -1.87
C HIS A 45 -20.23 16.30 -2.82
N ASN A 46 -19.98 16.49 -4.11
CA ASN A 46 -20.98 16.29 -5.14
C ASN A 46 -20.98 14.84 -5.61
N ASN A 47 -22.16 14.24 -5.75
CA ASN A 47 -22.29 12.93 -6.39
C ASN A 47 -22.15 13.06 -7.92
N SER A 48 -22.22 11.93 -8.64
CA SER A 48 -22.11 11.87 -10.10
C SER A 48 -23.18 12.68 -10.86
N GLN A 49 -24.27 13.08 -10.20
CA GLN A 49 -25.33 13.92 -10.76
C GLN A 49 -25.16 15.41 -10.40
N GLY A 50 -24.06 15.79 -9.75
CA GLY A 50 -23.81 17.16 -9.30
C GLY A 50 -24.62 17.57 -8.06
N LYS A 51 -25.28 16.63 -7.39
CA LYS A 51 -26.01 16.89 -6.15
C LYS A 51 -25.05 16.90 -4.97
N LEU A 52 -25.12 17.94 -4.15
CA LEU A 52 -24.39 18.06 -2.89
C LEU A 52 -24.86 17.00 -1.88
N ILE A 53 -23.90 16.25 -1.34
CA ILE A 53 -24.07 15.24 -0.31
C ILE A 53 -23.35 15.73 0.94
N PRO A 54 -24.04 15.87 2.09
CA PRO A 54 -23.42 16.37 3.31
C PRO A 54 -22.37 15.40 3.84
N ALA A 55 -21.42 15.92 4.62
CA ALA A 55 -20.39 15.11 5.27
C ALA A 55 -21.02 14.01 6.14
N ALA A 56 -20.48 12.80 6.06
CA ALA A 56 -21.04 11.63 6.74
C ALA A 56 -19.96 10.62 7.14
N TYR A 57 -20.18 9.94 8.26
CA TYR A 57 -19.33 8.84 8.67
C TYR A 57 -19.59 7.60 7.81
N SER A 58 -18.52 6.98 7.32
CA SER A 58 -18.57 5.71 6.58
C SER A 58 -17.24 4.97 6.71
N LYS A 59 -17.11 3.88 5.96
CA LYS A 59 -15.81 3.25 5.68
C LYS A 59 -15.10 4.04 4.60
N ILE A 60 -13.79 4.20 4.70
CA ILE A 60 -13.01 5.06 3.79
C ILE A 60 -13.14 4.64 2.31
N ASN A 61 -13.34 3.36 2.02
CA ASN A 61 -13.60 2.90 0.65
C ASN A 61 -14.88 3.45 0.02
N SER A 62 -15.84 3.90 0.82
CA SER A 62 -17.04 4.59 0.32
C SER A 62 -16.71 5.90 -0.37
N ALA A 63 -15.66 6.62 0.07
CA ALA A 63 -15.22 7.87 -0.54
C ALA A 63 -14.88 7.67 -2.03
N TYR A 64 -14.17 6.59 -2.34
CA TYR A 64 -13.88 6.23 -3.73
C TYR A 64 -15.15 5.89 -4.52
N ASN A 65 -16.10 5.17 -3.93
CA ASN A 65 -17.35 4.82 -4.61
C ASN A 65 -18.24 6.06 -4.87
N TRP A 66 -18.16 7.08 -4.03
CA TRP A 66 -19.04 8.26 -4.10
C TRP A 66 -18.46 9.40 -4.95
N GLY A 67 -17.15 9.62 -4.89
CA GLY A 67 -16.48 10.73 -5.56
C GLY A 67 -15.14 10.37 -6.19
N GLY A 68 -14.84 9.08 -6.38
CA GLY A 68 -13.61 8.61 -7.01
C GLY A 68 -12.36 8.91 -6.19
N ALA A 69 -11.21 8.87 -6.88
CA ALA A 69 -9.92 9.20 -6.29
C ALA A 69 -9.86 10.58 -5.60
N PRO A 70 -10.43 11.66 -6.16
CA PRO A 70 -10.39 12.98 -5.52
C PRO A 70 -10.98 12.98 -4.09
N LEU A 71 -12.18 12.41 -3.92
CA LEU A 71 -12.83 12.36 -2.61
C LEU A 71 -12.11 11.43 -1.64
N LEU A 72 -11.55 10.32 -2.13
CA LEU A 72 -10.72 9.43 -1.31
C LEU A 72 -9.47 10.14 -0.78
N ILE A 73 -8.77 10.87 -1.65
CA ILE A 73 -7.58 11.65 -1.29
C ILE A 73 -7.96 12.71 -0.25
N GLU A 74 -8.99 13.51 -0.51
CA GLU A 74 -9.45 14.54 0.42
C GLU A 74 -9.82 13.97 1.79
N THR A 75 -10.51 12.82 1.81
CA THR A 75 -10.83 12.11 3.05
C THR A 75 -9.56 11.70 3.80
N LEU A 76 -8.58 11.12 3.09
CA LEU A 76 -7.31 10.68 3.69
C LEU A 76 -6.48 11.86 4.20
N GLU A 77 -6.35 12.93 3.42
CA GLU A 77 -5.65 14.17 3.81
C GLU A 77 -6.30 14.76 5.07
N SER A 78 -7.65 14.84 5.11
CA SER A 78 -8.38 15.35 6.27
C SER A 78 -8.18 14.50 7.53
N MET A 79 -8.04 13.18 7.39
CA MET A 79 -7.83 12.26 8.52
C MET A 79 -6.38 12.21 9.01
N SER A 80 -5.42 12.54 8.15
CA SER A 80 -3.99 12.36 8.41
C SER A 80 -3.20 13.64 8.54
N ASP A 81 -3.76 14.78 8.13
CA ASP A 81 -3.07 16.06 7.97
C ASP A 81 -1.83 16.00 7.07
N LEU A 82 -1.79 14.98 6.20
CA LEU A 82 -0.80 14.84 5.15
C LEU A 82 -1.29 15.52 3.87
N ARG A 83 -0.33 15.94 3.05
CA ARG A 83 -0.58 16.26 1.64
C ARG A 83 -0.23 15.04 0.80
N ILE A 84 -1.14 14.60 -0.06
CA ILE A 84 -0.86 13.58 -1.06
C ILE A 84 -0.35 14.28 -2.31
N ASP A 85 0.93 14.08 -2.63
CA ASP A 85 1.54 14.68 -3.82
C ASP A 85 1.04 14.04 -5.11
N HIS A 86 0.89 12.71 -5.09
CA HIS A 86 0.58 11.91 -6.29
C HIS A 86 -0.35 10.75 -5.99
N TYR A 87 -1.14 10.38 -7.00
CA TYR A 87 -2.06 9.25 -6.94
C TYR A 87 -1.82 8.25 -8.08
N VAL A 88 -1.93 6.97 -7.74
CA VAL A 88 -1.73 5.83 -8.64
C VAL A 88 -2.87 4.84 -8.40
N GLU A 89 -3.73 4.63 -9.40
CA GLU A 89 -4.74 3.56 -9.41
C GLU A 89 -4.30 2.42 -10.31
N LEU A 90 -4.28 1.19 -9.78
CA LEU A 90 -3.99 -0.02 -10.55
C LEU A 90 -5.25 -0.86 -10.72
N ASN A 91 -5.54 -1.25 -11.95
CA ASN A 91 -6.54 -2.29 -12.24
C ASN A 91 -5.90 -3.69 -12.28
N PHE A 92 -6.71 -4.75 -12.34
CA PHE A 92 -6.21 -6.13 -12.31
C PHE A 92 -5.30 -6.49 -13.49
N VAL A 93 -5.66 -6.05 -14.71
CA VAL A 93 -4.83 -6.27 -15.90
C VAL A 93 -3.48 -5.60 -15.71
N GLY A 94 -3.50 -4.39 -15.16
CA GLY A 94 -2.32 -3.61 -14.88
C GLY A 94 -1.40 -4.23 -13.84
N PHE A 95 -1.98 -4.76 -12.77
CA PHE A 95 -1.26 -5.52 -11.76
C PHE A 95 -0.55 -6.74 -12.37
N VAL A 96 -1.25 -7.54 -13.18
CA VAL A 96 -0.68 -8.74 -13.83
C VAL A 96 0.51 -8.35 -14.70
N ARG A 97 0.35 -7.37 -15.59
CA ARG A 97 1.42 -6.88 -16.47
C ARG A 97 2.63 -6.37 -15.71
N MET A 98 2.41 -5.63 -14.62
CA MET A 98 3.49 -5.09 -13.80
C MET A 98 4.32 -6.21 -13.16
N VAL A 99 3.69 -7.28 -12.69
CA VAL A 99 4.39 -8.46 -12.12
C VAL A 99 5.14 -9.22 -13.21
N ASP A 100 4.52 -9.45 -14.36
CA ASP A 100 5.13 -10.19 -15.46
C ASP A 100 6.34 -9.45 -16.03
N ALA A 101 6.30 -8.12 -16.09
CA ALA A 101 7.43 -7.28 -16.50
C ALA A 101 8.66 -7.43 -15.58
N LEU A 102 8.44 -7.74 -14.29
CA LEU A 102 9.50 -8.07 -13.35
C LEU A 102 10.03 -9.51 -13.52
N GLY A 103 9.37 -10.34 -14.34
CA GLY A 103 9.62 -11.78 -14.43
C GLY A 103 9.15 -12.51 -13.18
N GLY A 104 8.02 -12.09 -12.62
CA GLY A 104 7.40 -12.68 -11.43
C GLY A 104 7.97 -12.17 -10.10
N VAL A 105 7.21 -12.40 -9.03
CA VAL A 105 7.53 -12.00 -7.65
C VAL A 105 7.72 -13.25 -6.79
N GLU A 106 8.83 -13.29 -6.04
CA GLU A 106 9.08 -14.37 -5.09
C GLU A 106 8.25 -14.17 -3.82
N ILE A 107 7.41 -15.15 -3.52
CA ILE A 107 6.56 -15.22 -2.33
C ILE A 107 6.92 -16.47 -1.55
N CYS A 108 6.90 -16.37 -0.22
CA CYS A 108 7.13 -17.54 0.61
C CYS A 108 6.01 -17.79 1.62
N THR A 109 5.46 -18.98 1.60
CA THR A 109 4.34 -19.38 2.45
C THR A 109 4.78 -20.51 3.39
N LYS A 110 4.45 -20.39 4.68
CA LYS A 110 4.74 -21.44 5.68
C LYS A 110 3.74 -22.60 5.66
N ARG A 111 2.65 -22.45 4.91
CA ARG A 111 1.54 -23.38 4.85
C ARG A 111 0.98 -23.42 3.44
N ASP A 112 0.41 -24.55 3.08
CA ASP A 112 -0.34 -24.70 1.85
C ASP A 112 -1.50 -23.71 1.83
N ILE A 113 -1.66 -23.04 0.70
CA ILE A 113 -2.80 -22.19 0.38
C ILE A 113 -3.67 -22.95 -0.60
N ASN A 114 -4.91 -23.23 -0.21
CA ASN A 114 -5.94 -23.70 -1.12
C ASN A 114 -7.17 -22.81 -0.94
N ASP A 115 -7.38 -21.89 -1.87
CA ASP A 115 -8.50 -20.96 -1.85
C ASP A 115 -9.32 -21.07 -3.13
N PRO A 116 -10.42 -21.84 -3.11
CA PRO A 116 -11.30 -21.99 -4.26
C PRO A 116 -11.91 -20.67 -4.76
N LYS A 117 -12.02 -19.64 -3.91
CA LYS A 117 -12.62 -18.35 -4.31
C LYS A 117 -11.65 -17.48 -5.11
N SER A 118 -10.35 -17.59 -4.85
CA SER A 118 -9.32 -16.94 -5.67
C SER A 118 -8.73 -17.87 -6.72
N HIS A 119 -9.07 -19.16 -6.70
CA HIS A 119 -8.48 -20.23 -7.50
C HIS A 119 -6.97 -20.40 -7.27
N LEU A 120 -6.46 -20.00 -6.10
CA LEU A 120 -5.07 -20.21 -5.73
C LEU A 120 -4.91 -21.59 -5.09
N THR A 121 -4.00 -22.39 -5.64
CA THR A 121 -3.45 -23.57 -4.99
C THR A 121 -1.93 -23.43 -4.99
N LEU A 122 -1.35 -23.22 -3.81
CA LEU A 122 0.07 -22.98 -3.64
C LEU A 122 0.59 -23.78 -2.45
N PRO A 123 1.47 -24.77 -2.65
CA PRO A 123 2.03 -25.52 -1.52
C PRO A 123 2.95 -24.62 -0.67
N ALA A 124 3.21 -25.01 0.57
CA ALA A 124 4.19 -24.35 1.43
C ALA A 124 5.57 -24.32 0.75
N GLY A 125 6.30 -23.24 0.95
CA GLY A 125 7.63 -23.02 0.40
C GLY A 125 7.77 -21.69 -0.35
N THR A 126 8.91 -21.54 -1.02
CA THR A 126 9.24 -20.35 -1.82
C THR A 126 8.86 -20.58 -3.28
N HIS A 127 8.08 -19.66 -3.84
CA HIS A 127 7.58 -19.74 -5.20
C HIS A 127 7.74 -18.40 -5.91
N VAL A 128 8.11 -18.43 -7.19
CA VAL A 128 8.04 -17.23 -8.04
C VAL A 128 6.67 -17.23 -8.70
N LEU A 129 5.82 -16.30 -8.27
CA LEU A 129 4.47 -16.15 -8.81
C LEU A 129 4.50 -15.22 -10.03
N ASP A 130 3.89 -15.65 -11.13
CA ASP A 130 3.58 -14.78 -12.26
C ASP A 130 2.46 -13.79 -11.91
N GLY A 131 2.08 -12.91 -12.83
CA GLY A 131 1.08 -11.88 -12.57
C GLY A 131 -0.29 -12.45 -12.22
N VAL A 132 -0.69 -13.56 -12.84
CA VAL A 132 -1.97 -14.20 -12.59
C VAL A 132 -1.99 -14.83 -11.21
N ASP A 133 -0.99 -15.64 -10.86
CA ASP A 133 -0.92 -16.30 -9.56
C ASP A 133 -0.67 -15.30 -8.42
N SER A 134 0.08 -14.23 -8.69
CA SER A 134 0.21 -13.09 -7.78
C SER A 134 -1.13 -12.43 -7.50
N LEU A 135 -1.98 -12.25 -8.53
CA LEU A 135 -3.30 -11.66 -8.36
C LEU A 135 -4.20 -12.59 -7.53
N LYS A 136 -4.14 -13.90 -7.77
CA LYS A 136 -4.87 -14.89 -6.95
C LYS A 136 -4.38 -14.89 -5.51
N PHE A 137 -3.08 -14.70 -5.27
CA PHE A 137 -2.47 -14.61 -3.94
C PHE A 137 -2.97 -13.41 -3.15
N VAL A 138 -2.87 -12.19 -3.70
CA VAL A 138 -3.32 -10.97 -3.00
C VAL A 138 -4.84 -10.91 -2.82
N ARG A 139 -5.60 -11.65 -3.63
CA ARG A 139 -7.06 -11.78 -3.51
C ARG A 139 -7.49 -12.91 -2.58
N SER A 140 -6.60 -13.81 -2.16
CA SER A 140 -6.95 -14.94 -1.32
C SER A 140 -7.40 -14.49 0.07
N ARG A 141 -8.49 -15.09 0.57
CA ARG A 141 -9.15 -14.75 1.84
C ARG A 141 -9.31 -15.94 2.79
N VAL A 142 -9.16 -17.19 2.32
CA VAL A 142 -9.84 -18.33 2.97
C VAL A 142 -8.91 -19.33 3.67
N PHE A 143 -7.59 -19.17 3.68
CA PHE A 143 -6.70 -20.24 4.17
C PHE A 143 -6.15 -20.09 5.61
N ASP A 144 -6.18 -18.89 6.20
CA ASP A 144 -5.51 -18.61 7.49
C ASP A 144 -6.46 -18.37 8.68
N GLY A 145 -7.78 -18.37 8.45
CA GLY A 145 -8.79 -18.08 9.49
C GLY A 145 -8.80 -16.63 9.99
N LEU A 146 -7.99 -15.75 9.40
CA LEU A 146 -7.83 -14.34 9.81
C LEU A 146 -8.67 -13.37 8.96
N GLY A 147 -9.37 -13.87 7.92
CA GLY A 147 -10.27 -13.09 7.08
C GLY A 147 -9.58 -11.87 6.44
N ASP A 148 -10.14 -10.67 6.65
CA ASP A 148 -9.62 -9.42 6.07
C ASP A 148 -8.26 -9.00 6.67
N LEU A 149 -7.94 -9.40 7.91
CA LEU A 149 -6.62 -9.14 8.51
C LEU A 149 -5.52 -10.00 7.90
N GLY A 150 -5.84 -11.25 7.58
CA GLY A 150 -4.97 -12.12 6.80
C GLY A 150 -4.68 -11.54 5.42
N ARG A 151 -5.73 -11.02 4.75
CA ARG A 151 -5.59 -10.35 3.44
C ARG A 151 -4.66 -9.15 3.52
N MET A 152 -4.80 -8.29 4.53
CA MET A 152 -3.95 -7.12 4.69
C MET A 152 -2.47 -7.50 4.85
N LYS A 153 -2.17 -8.51 5.66
CA LYS A 153 -0.79 -9.00 5.82
C LYS A 153 -0.20 -9.50 4.51
N ARG A 154 -0.97 -10.25 3.70
CA ARG A 154 -0.52 -10.71 2.38
C ARG A 154 -0.31 -9.58 1.39
N GLN A 155 -1.17 -8.56 1.40
CA GLN A 155 -1.00 -7.39 0.54
C GLN A 155 0.28 -6.63 0.89
N GLN A 156 0.61 -6.51 2.18
CA GLN A 156 1.88 -5.94 2.64
C GLN A 156 3.08 -6.80 2.26
N GLU A 157 2.99 -8.10 2.49
CA GLU A 157 4.02 -9.06 2.13
C GLU A 157 4.30 -9.01 0.63
N PHE A 158 3.23 -8.98 -0.18
CA PHE A 158 3.33 -8.88 -1.63
C PHE A 158 3.92 -7.53 -2.07
N ALA A 159 3.49 -6.41 -1.49
CA ALA A 159 4.06 -5.10 -1.80
C ALA A 159 5.56 -5.03 -1.44
N GLY A 160 5.95 -5.59 -0.29
CA GLY A 160 7.35 -5.75 0.10
C GLY A 160 8.13 -6.65 -0.87
N ALA A 161 7.57 -7.80 -1.26
CA ALA A 161 8.18 -8.72 -2.21
C ALA A 161 8.34 -8.11 -3.61
N MET A 162 7.33 -7.38 -4.08
CA MET A 162 7.38 -6.64 -5.33
C MET A 162 8.47 -5.56 -5.29
N LEU A 163 8.58 -4.81 -4.19
CA LEU A 163 9.68 -3.85 -4.02
C LEU A 163 11.05 -4.52 -3.97
N ARG A 164 11.22 -5.65 -3.26
CA ARG A 164 12.47 -6.43 -3.28
C ARG A 164 12.85 -6.82 -4.70
N LYS A 165 11.87 -7.29 -5.48
CA LYS A 165 12.10 -7.70 -6.86
C LYS A 165 12.48 -6.51 -7.74
N ALA A 166 11.74 -5.41 -7.65
CA ALA A 166 12.00 -4.18 -8.40
C ALA A 166 13.37 -3.55 -8.05
N THR A 167 13.79 -3.65 -6.80
CA THR A 167 15.10 -3.17 -6.30
C THR A 167 16.21 -4.22 -6.37
N SER A 168 15.95 -5.39 -6.96
CA SER A 168 16.98 -6.43 -7.10
C SER A 168 18.01 -6.07 -8.16
N ALA A 169 19.26 -6.50 -7.96
CA ALA A 169 20.35 -6.26 -8.92
C ALA A 169 19.98 -6.75 -10.34
N GLY A 170 19.21 -7.84 -10.47
CA GLY A 170 18.79 -8.38 -11.77
C GLY A 170 17.80 -7.50 -12.55
N VAL A 171 17.05 -6.63 -11.86
CA VAL A 171 16.17 -5.63 -12.50
C VAL A 171 16.89 -4.31 -12.66
N LEU A 172 17.58 -3.84 -11.61
CA LEU A 172 18.24 -2.53 -11.61
C LEU A 172 19.46 -2.43 -12.53
N LEU A 173 20.19 -3.53 -12.72
CA LEU A 173 21.34 -3.57 -13.64
C LEU A 173 20.93 -3.90 -15.07
N ASN A 174 19.65 -4.17 -15.32
CA ASN A 174 19.12 -4.44 -16.65
C ASN A 174 18.25 -3.26 -17.12
N PRO A 175 18.80 -2.34 -17.94
CA PRO A 175 18.09 -1.13 -18.36
C PRO A 175 16.82 -1.45 -19.18
N VAL A 176 16.80 -2.56 -19.91
CA VAL A 176 15.62 -2.99 -20.68
C VAL A 176 14.50 -3.41 -19.72
N LYS A 177 14.78 -4.31 -18.76
CA LYS A 177 13.78 -4.71 -17.75
C LYS A 177 13.27 -3.56 -16.90
N MET A 178 14.14 -2.61 -16.56
CA MET A 178 13.74 -1.43 -15.79
C MET A 178 12.80 -0.52 -16.60
N ILE A 179 13.10 -0.30 -17.88
CA ILE A 179 12.23 0.46 -18.78
C ILE A 179 10.91 -0.28 -19.02
N ASP A 180 10.95 -1.59 -19.27
CA ASP A 180 9.74 -2.40 -19.48
C ASP A 180 8.84 -2.44 -18.25
N PHE A 181 9.42 -2.52 -17.04
CA PHE A 181 8.68 -2.42 -15.79
C PHE A 181 8.03 -1.04 -15.64
N ILE A 182 8.78 0.03 -15.87
CA ILE A 182 8.26 1.40 -15.76
C ILE A 182 7.15 1.62 -16.78
N ASN A 183 7.36 1.26 -18.05
CA ASN A 183 6.34 1.39 -19.10
C ASN A 183 5.10 0.53 -18.80
N SER A 184 5.29 -0.72 -18.35
CA SER A 184 4.17 -1.59 -17.99
C SER A 184 3.40 -1.05 -16.79
N ALA A 185 4.08 -0.46 -15.80
CA ALA A 185 3.43 0.24 -14.70
C ALA A 185 2.68 1.48 -15.20
N LEU A 186 3.27 2.27 -16.10
CA LEU A 186 2.66 3.48 -16.67
C LEU A 186 1.41 3.21 -17.50
N ASP A 187 1.42 2.19 -18.35
CA ASP A 187 0.27 1.81 -19.20
C ASP A 187 -0.89 1.20 -18.40
N SER A 188 -0.62 0.85 -17.14
CA SER A 188 -1.48 0.07 -16.26
C SER A 188 -2.09 0.91 -15.13
N VAL A 189 -1.64 2.15 -14.99
CA VAL A 189 -1.98 3.06 -13.90
C VAL A 189 -2.80 4.24 -14.41
N VAL A 190 -3.86 4.59 -13.69
CA VAL A 190 -4.44 5.93 -13.79
C VAL A 190 -3.70 6.84 -12.81
N THR A 191 -2.99 7.84 -13.33
CA THR A 191 -2.28 8.85 -12.52
C THR A 191 -3.05 10.17 -12.46
N ASP A 192 -2.66 11.05 -11.55
CA ASP A 192 -3.09 12.45 -11.58
C ASP A 192 -2.41 13.24 -12.72
N GLU A 193 -3.05 14.32 -13.20
CA GLU A 193 -2.54 15.18 -14.27
C GLU A 193 -1.14 15.78 -13.98
N GLY A 194 -0.71 15.83 -12.72
CA GLY A 194 0.59 16.36 -12.29
C GLY A 194 1.73 15.34 -12.31
N LEU A 195 1.46 14.07 -12.57
CA LEU A 195 2.47 13.01 -12.61
C LEU A 195 2.68 12.54 -14.04
N SER A 196 3.77 13.00 -14.68
CA SER A 196 4.11 12.57 -16.03
C SER A 196 4.89 11.24 -16.04
N GLN A 197 4.93 10.58 -17.20
CA GLN A 197 5.79 9.41 -17.42
C GLN A 197 7.28 9.73 -17.14
N GLY A 198 7.72 10.95 -17.46
CA GLY A 198 9.09 11.42 -17.21
C GLY A 198 9.42 11.57 -15.72
N ASP A 199 8.44 11.98 -14.91
CA ASP A 199 8.59 12.08 -13.46
C ASP A 199 8.73 10.70 -12.83
N LEU A 200 7.94 9.72 -13.29
CA LEU A 200 8.03 8.34 -12.84
C LEU A 200 9.34 7.65 -13.24
N LEU A 201 9.85 7.92 -14.46
CA LEU A 201 11.20 7.49 -14.87
C LEU A 201 12.29 8.12 -13.99
N THR A 202 12.15 9.41 -13.67
CA THR A 202 13.10 10.13 -12.80
C THR A 202 13.07 9.57 -11.39
N LEU A 203 11.88 9.30 -10.85
CA LEU A 203 11.69 8.67 -9.56
C LEU A 203 12.33 7.27 -9.54
N GLY A 204 12.07 6.44 -10.55
CA GLY A 204 12.68 5.10 -10.66
C GLY A 204 14.21 5.15 -10.64
N LYS A 205 14.83 6.12 -11.35
CA LYS A 205 16.28 6.34 -11.31
C LYS A 205 16.79 6.76 -9.93
N GLN A 206 16.06 7.64 -9.24
CA GLN A 206 16.43 8.13 -7.92
C GLN A 206 16.31 7.05 -6.84
N LEU A 207 15.35 6.14 -7.00
CA LEU A 207 15.14 5.00 -6.09
C LEU A 207 16.03 3.80 -6.41
N ARG A 208 16.85 3.84 -7.47
CA ARG A 208 17.71 2.71 -7.86
C ARG A 208 18.64 2.24 -6.73
N ASN A 209 19.07 3.14 -5.85
CA ASN A 209 19.96 2.78 -4.74
C ASN A 209 19.20 2.46 -3.42
N LEU A 210 17.87 2.48 -3.45
CA LEU A 210 17.04 2.16 -2.29
C LEU A 210 17.03 0.64 -2.07
N SER A 211 17.69 0.19 -1.00
CA SER A 211 17.67 -1.21 -0.60
C SER A 211 16.34 -1.58 0.07
N ALA A 212 15.91 -2.84 -0.08
CA ALA A 212 14.70 -3.33 0.57
C ALA A 212 14.73 -3.23 2.11
N SER A 213 15.92 -3.28 2.73
CA SER A 213 16.09 -3.08 4.18
C SER A 213 15.81 -1.63 4.62
N ASN A 214 15.94 -0.67 3.71
CA ASN A 214 15.61 0.74 3.95
C ASN A 214 14.15 1.08 3.64
N VAL A 215 13.37 0.10 3.16
CA VAL A 215 11.93 0.27 2.98
C VAL A 215 11.20 -0.37 4.15
N ARG A 216 10.40 0.44 4.85
CA ARG A 216 9.56 -0.04 5.95
C ARG A 216 8.18 -0.38 5.44
N THR A 217 7.60 -1.44 5.99
CA THR A 217 6.22 -1.86 5.69
C THR A 217 5.44 -1.94 6.98
N LEU A 218 4.26 -1.32 7.04
CA LEU A 218 3.41 -1.35 8.24
C LEU A 218 1.94 -1.19 7.89
N THR A 219 1.08 -1.66 8.78
CA THR A 219 -0.33 -1.24 8.81
C THR A 219 -0.41 0.02 9.65
N ILE A 220 -1.27 0.96 9.26
CA ILE A 220 -1.60 2.06 10.15
C ILE A 220 -1.99 1.54 11.55
N PRO A 221 -1.50 2.13 12.65
CA PRO A 221 -1.87 1.69 14.00
C PRO A 221 -3.39 1.67 14.19
N LEU A 222 -3.92 0.57 14.72
CA LEU A 222 -5.36 0.35 14.92
C LEU A 222 -5.69 0.18 16.41
N GLN A 223 -6.70 0.90 16.89
CA GLN A 223 -7.29 0.70 18.21
C GLN A 223 -8.31 -0.44 18.20
N TYR A 224 -9.17 -0.49 17.19
CA TYR A 224 -10.24 -1.48 17.08
C TYR A 224 -10.30 -2.11 15.70
N TYR A 225 -10.44 -3.44 15.68
CA TYR A 225 -10.61 -4.24 14.46
C TYR A 225 -12.07 -4.49 14.08
N ASN A 226 -13.00 -4.18 14.99
CA ASN A 226 -14.44 -4.23 14.75
C ASN A 226 -15.10 -3.08 15.52
N TYR A 227 -15.20 -1.94 14.85
CA TYR A 227 -15.76 -0.71 15.37
C TYR A 227 -17.15 -0.47 14.78
N SER A 228 -18.08 -0.03 15.62
CA SER A 228 -19.43 0.34 15.20
C SER A 228 -19.87 1.64 15.89
N LYS A 229 -20.12 2.68 15.10
CA LYS A 229 -20.57 4.01 15.57
C LYS A 229 -21.26 4.76 14.42
N ASN A 230 -22.20 5.65 14.76
CA ASN A 230 -22.89 6.52 13.78
C ASN A 230 -23.52 5.75 12.61
N GLY A 231 -24.04 4.54 12.86
CA GLY A 231 -24.65 3.68 11.84
C GLY A 231 -23.66 2.93 10.94
N VAL A 232 -22.34 3.14 11.10
CA VAL A 232 -21.29 2.37 10.42
C VAL A 232 -20.96 1.15 11.29
N SER A 233 -20.95 -0.04 10.71
CA SER A 233 -20.62 -1.29 11.41
C SER A 233 -19.48 -2.04 10.74
N ALA A 234 -18.83 -2.93 11.49
CA ALA A 234 -17.69 -3.72 11.02
C ALA A 234 -16.59 -2.86 10.37
N ALA A 235 -16.34 -1.68 10.93
CA ALA A 235 -15.25 -0.80 10.54
C ALA A 235 -13.99 -1.08 11.39
N VAL A 236 -12.87 -0.45 11.04
CA VAL A 236 -11.68 -0.41 11.90
C VAL A 236 -11.40 1.02 12.33
N LEU A 237 -11.00 1.20 13.57
CA LEU A 237 -10.65 2.52 14.12
C LEU A 237 -9.13 2.61 14.27
N TRP A 238 -8.55 3.70 13.75
CA TRP A 238 -7.14 4.00 13.93
C TRP A 238 -6.83 4.31 15.39
N ASP A 239 -5.61 4.02 15.81
CA ASP A 239 -5.13 4.39 17.14
C ASP A 239 -5.05 5.91 17.28
N PRO A 240 -5.76 6.53 18.25
CA PRO A 240 -5.86 7.98 18.35
C PRO A 240 -4.56 8.66 18.83
N VAL A 241 -3.55 7.88 19.24
CA VAL A 241 -2.24 8.39 19.66
C VAL A 241 -1.18 8.03 18.63
N LEU A 242 -1.09 6.75 18.27
CA LEU A 242 -0.02 6.26 17.40
C LEU A 242 -0.23 6.62 15.92
N ALA A 243 -1.47 6.73 15.43
CA ALA A 243 -1.69 7.10 14.03
C ALA A 243 -1.34 8.59 13.77
N PRO A 244 -1.78 9.57 14.59
CA PRO A 244 -1.32 10.95 14.44
C PRO A 244 0.20 11.10 14.57
N GLU A 245 0.83 10.39 15.52
CA GLU A 245 2.29 10.43 15.65
C GLU A 245 2.99 9.87 14.40
N LEU A 246 2.47 8.77 13.82
CA LEU A 246 3.00 8.22 12.57
C LEU A 246 2.95 9.25 11.44
N PHE A 247 1.84 9.98 11.31
CA PHE A 247 1.67 10.99 10.26
C PHE A 247 2.59 12.20 10.48
N GLU A 248 2.75 12.68 11.71
CA GLU A 248 3.72 13.73 12.03
C GLU A 248 5.14 13.32 11.62
N ARG A 249 5.55 12.08 11.89
CA ARG A 249 6.86 11.59 11.45
C ARG A 249 7.00 11.55 9.94
N ILE A 250 5.96 11.11 9.23
CA ILE A 250 5.95 11.10 7.77
C ILE A 250 6.07 12.53 7.23
N LYS A 251 5.27 13.44 7.76
CA LYS A 251 5.23 14.87 7.39
C LYS A 251 6.58 15.56 7.60
N ASN A 252 7.29 15.20 8.67
CA ASN A 252 8.58 15.78 9.05
C ASN A 252 9.80 14.99 8.53
N ASP A 253 9.59 13.93 7.73
CA ASP A 253 10.64 13.02 7.23
C ASP A 253 11.51 12.39 8.34
N GLU A 254 10.86 12.04 9.46
CA GLU A 254 11.48 11.45 10.64
C GLU A 254 11.52 9.91 10.57
N ALA A 255 12.43 9.31 11.35
CA ALA A 255 12.57 7.87 11.40
C ALA A 255 11.33 7.21 12.06
N LEU A 256 10.83 6.13 11.45
CA LEU A 256 9.71 5.33 12.00
C LEU A 256 10.15 4.36 13.12
N ILE A 257 11.46 4.22 13.33
CA ILE A 257 12.06 3.51 14.45
C ILE A 257 12.94 4.49 15.23
N GLU A 258 12.97 4.34 16.54
CA GLU A 258 13.88 5.09 17.39
C GLU A 258 15.02 4.20 17.82
N GLU A 259 16.24 4.74 17.82
CA GLU A 259 17.38 4.10 18.48
C GLU A 259 17.69 4.87 19.75
N VAL A 260 17.51 4.21 20.89
CA VAL A 260 17.78 4.79 22.20
C VAL A 260 19.07 4.17 22.73
N ARG A 261 20.06 5.02 23.02
CA ARG A 261 21.24 4.64 23.80
C ARG A 261 21.10 5.23 25.20
N PRO A 262 20.87 4.42 26.23
CA PRO A 262 20.78 4.92 27.60
C PRO A 262 22.12 5.49 28.11
N ASP A 263 23.26 5.03 27.58
CA ASP A 263 24.60 5.56 27.86
C ASP A 263 25.52 5.38 26.62
N PRO A 264 26.50 6.26 26.34
CA PRO A 264 27.44 6.11 25.23
C PRO A 264 28.19 4.77 25.16
N SER A 265 28.32 4.05 26.26
CA SER A 265 28.95 2.72 26.33
C SER A 265 28.01 1.55 26.01
N SER A 266 26.70 1.79 25.96
CA SER A 266 25.68 0.75 25.76
C SER A 266 25.31 0.55 24.28
N SER A 267 24.96 -0.68 23.91
CA SER A 267 24.37 -0.95 22.59
C SER A 267 23.01 -0.26 22.46
N PRO A 268 22.72 0.38 21.32
CA PRO A 268 21.41 1.00 21.07
C PRO A 268 20.29 -0.04 21.15
N THR A 269 19.19 0.34 21.81
CA THR A 269 17.92 -0.40 21.77
C THR A 269 17.03 0.22 20.71
N THR A 270 16.51 -0.59 19.80
CA THR A 270 15.54 -0.14 18.79
C THR A 270 14.12 -0.20 19.34
N ILE A 271 13.42 0.94 19.36
CA ILE A 271 12.00 1.03 19.68
C ILE A 271 11.21 1.11 18.38
N ASN A 272 10.35 0.11 18.15
CA ASN A 272 9.50 0.00 16.96
C ASN A 272 8.01 0.03 17.34
N LYS A 273 7.55 1.20 17.81
CA LYS A 273 6.17 1.38 18.31
C LYS A 273 5.08 1.17 17.26
N PHE A 274 5.38 1.41 15.98
CA PHE A 274 4.45 1.17 14.87
C PHE A 274 4.45 -0.27 14.38
N LYS A 275 5.26 -1.16 14.98
CA LYS A 275 5.40 -2.58 14.60
C LYS A 275 5.72 -2.75 13.10
N SER A 276 6.57 -1.86 12.58
CA SER A 276 6.98 -1.87 11.17
C SER A 276 7.96 -3.02 10.87
N GLY A 277 7.74 -3.71 9.76
CA GLY A 277 8.72 -4.62 9.17
C GLY A 277 9.63 -3.89 8.19
N THR A 278 10.53 -4.64 7.56
CA THR A 278 11.26 -4.18 6.37
C THR A 278 10.79 -4.91 5.13
N ALA A 279 10.89 -4.29 3.97
CA ALA A 279 10.64 -5.00 2.72
C ALA A 279 11.67 -6.12 2.52
N ALA A 280 12.80 -6.17 3.24
CA ALA A 280 13.72 -7.31 3.19
C ALA A 280 13.19 -8.55 3.93
N ASP A 281 12.18 -8.41 4.79
CA ASP A 281 11.66 -9.52 5.61
C ASP A 281 11.08 -10.62 4.69
N ASN A 282 11.64 -11.83 4.79
CA ASN A 282 11.14 -13.03 4.11
C ASN A 282 10.66 -14.04 5.18
N PRO A 283 9.38 -14.47 5.16
CA PRO A 283 8.86 -15.41 6.14
C PRO A 283 9.64 -16.72 6.27
N CYS A 284 10.38 -17.11 5.22
CA CYS A 284 11.09 -18.39 5.14
C CYS A 284 12.62 -18.27 5.23
N SER A 285 13.16 -17.06 5.41
CA SER A 285 14.57 -16.93 5.80
C SER A 285 14.67 -17.23 7.30
N GLY A 286 14.92 -18.50 7.63
CA GLY A 286 15.15 -19.01 8.99
C GLY A 286 15.93 -20.31 8.91
#